data_AF-A0A1X2LWF3-F1
#
_entry.id   AF-A0A1X2LWF3-F1
#
_cell.length_a   1.000
_cell.length_b   1.000
_cell.length_c   1.000
_cell.angle_alpha   90.00
_cell.angle_beta   90.00
_cell.angle_gamma   90.00
#
_symmetry.space_group_name_H-M   'P 1'
#
loop_
_entity.id
_entity.type
_entity.pdbx_description
1 polymer ?
#
loop_
_entity_poly.entity_id
_entity_poly.type
_entity_poly.pdbx_seq_one_letter_code
_entity_poly.pdbx_strand_id
1 'polypeptide(L)'
;MLTTALLSLGMVFVAELGDRSQLITMTYALRYRWWVVLSGVAIAAFTVHGISVAIGHFLGAAVPARPLACASAIAFLIFAGWAWCESAAGDGENASTASEPRFALLTVVSSFALAELSDKTTLATVTLASDHNWAGVWLGTTVGMILADGLAIGAGRLLHQRVPERVLHAVASLLFLLFGLWLLFDDALGFRSVAIAVTAAVVLAAAAAVSVRMAQTRQRRRASVAITGN
;
A
#
# COMPACT_ATOMS: atom_id res chain seq x y z
N MET A 1 -14.10 -13.42 -9.23
CA MET A 1 -12.69 -13.55 -9.68
C MET A 1 -12.15 -12.24 -10.24
N LEU A 2 -12.66 -11.73 -11.37
CA LEU A 2 -12.14 -10.46 -11.95
C LEU A 2 -12.31 -9.25 -11.00
N THR A 3 -13.48 -9.07 -10.40
CA THR A 3 -13.73 -7.96 -9.44
C THR A 3 -12.79 -8.02 -8.24
N THR A 4 -12.58 -9.22 -7.69
CA THR A 4 -11.64 -9.45 -6.59
C THR A 4 -10.21 -9.11 -6.99
N ALA A 5 -9.79 -9.51 -8.19
CA ALA A 5 -8.47 -9.20 -8.72
C ALA A 5 -8.27 -7.69 -8.92
N LEU A 6 -9.29 -6.98 -9.41
CA LEU A 6 -9.22 -5.52 -9.56
C LEU A 6 -9.20 -4.81 -8.20
N LEU A 7 -9.97 -5.29 -7.22
CA LEU A 7 -9.96 -4.76 -5.86
C LEU A 7 -8.61 -4.97 -5.18
N SER A 8 -8.08 -6.19 -5.20
CA SER A 8 -6.80 -6.51 -4.56
C SER A 8 -5.62 -5.84 -5.27
N LEU A 9 -5.70 -5.73 -6.61
CA LEU A 9 -4.76 -4.93 -7.40
C LEU A 9 -4.78 -3.48 -6.98
N GLY A 10 -5.95 -2.83 -6.94
CA GLY A 10 -6.05 -1.42 -6.56
C GLY A 10 -5.60 -1.17 -5.12
N MET A 11 -5.97 -2.08 -4.21
CA MET A 11 -5.61 -2.00 -2.79
C MET A 11 -4.10 -2.12 -2.59
N VAL A 12 -3.46 -3.17 -3.13
CA VAL A 12 -2.00 -3.34 -3.03
C VAL A 12 -1.28 -2.24 -3.79
N PHE A 13 -1.68 -1.95 -5.02
CA PHE A 13 -1.02 -0.92 -5.83
C PHE A 13 -0.90 0.41 -5.08
N VAL A 14 -1.96 0.86 -4.42
CA VAL A 14 -1.93 2.14 -3.69
C VAL A 14 -1.29 2.01 -2.31
N ALA A 15 -1.50 0.89 -1.59
CA ALA A 15 -0.84 0.66 -0.31
C ALA A 15 0.69 0.63 -0.45
N GLU A 16 1.17 0.16 -1.59
CA GLU A 16 2.58 -0.03 -1.88
C GLU A 16 3.30 1.24 -2.32
N LEU A 17 2.57 2.22 -2.87
CA LEU A 17 3.19 3.47 -3.30
C LEU A 17 4.03 4.02 -2.15
N GLY A 18 5.30 4.35 -2.45
CA GLY A 18 6.36 4.91 -1.62
C GLY A 18 6.77 4.16 -0.36
N ASP A 19 6.36 2.90 -0.19
CA ASP A 19 6.78 2.11 0.96
C ASP A 19 8.29 1.82 0.95
N ARG A 20 8.82 1.33 2.08
CA ARG A 20 10.20 0.90 2.28
C ARG A 20 10.64 -0.11 1.21
N SER A 21 9.77 -1.07 0.86
CA SER A 21 9.96 -2.02 -0.26
C SER A 21 10.23 -1.28 -1.58
N GLN A 22 9.46 -0.25 -1.93
CA GLN A 22 9.67 0.55 -3.15
C GLN A 22 10.99 1.34 -3.12
N LEU A 23 11.39 1.88 -1.96
CA LEU A 23 12.69 2.54 -1.83
C LEU A 23 13.86 1.57 -2.05
N ILE A 24 13.73 0.33 -1.55
CA ILE A 24 14.67 -0.77 -1.82
C ILE A 24 14.69 -1.08 -3.32
N THR A 25 13.52 -1.22 -3.95
CA THR A 25 13.38 -1.48 -5.39
C THR A 25 14.05 -0.37 -6.23
N MET A 26 13.80 0.91 -5.91
CA MET A 26 14.42 2.04 -6.59
C MET A 26 15.94 2.03 -6.42
N THR A 27 16.43 1.75 -5.21
CA THR A 27 17.87 1.67 -4.91
C THR A 27 18.54 0.56 -5.71
N TYR A 28 17.91 -0.61 -5.82
CA TYR A 28 18.43 -1.70 -6.66
C TYR A 28 18.34 -1.38 -8.15
N ALA A 29 17.33 -0.65 -8.61
CA ALA A 29 17.18 -0.25 -10.02
C ALA A 29 18.23 0.77 -10.48
N LEU A 30 18.92 1.44 -9.55
CA LEU A 30 20.09 2.28 -9.81
C LEU A 30 21.39 1.46 -9.95
N ARG A 31 21.48 0.30 -9.28
CA ARG A 31 22.66 -0.57 -9.29
C ARG A 31 22.60 -1.68 -10.35
N TYR A 32 21.39 -2.12 -10.68
CA TYR A 32 21.14 -3.26 -11.57
C TYR A 32 20.17 -2.89 -12.70
N ARG A 33 20.13 -3.73 -13.75
CA ARG A 33 19.20 -3.55 -14.87
C ARG A 33 17.76 -3.68 -14.36
N TRP A 34 16.92 -2.70 -14.65
CA TRP A 34 15.54 -2.65 -14.14
C TRP A 34 14.71 -3.90 -14.39
N TRP A 35 14.85 -4.56 -15.54
CA TRP A 35 14.12 -5.80 -15.83
C TRP A 35 14.50 -6.94 -14.87
N VAL A 36 15.74 -6.96 -14.39
CA VAL A 36 16.24 -7.94 -13.40
C VAL A 36 15.69 -7.62 -12.01
N VAL A 37 15.57 -6.34 -11.69
CA VAL A 37 14.98 -5.89 -10.42
C VAL A 37 13.48 -6.18 -10.42
N LEU A 38 12.77 -5.81 -11.48
CA LEU A 38 11.33 -6.03 -11.61
C LEU A 38 10.99 -7.53 -11.66
N SER A 39 11.82 -8.37 -12.29
CA SER A 39 11.61 -9.83 -12.23
C SER A 39 11.89 -10.40 -10.84
N GLY A 40 12.88 -9.87 -10.11
CA GLY A 40 13.13 -10.23 -8.71
C GLY A 40 11.95 -9.87 -7.80
N VAL A 41 11.45 -8.64 -7.92
CA VAL A 41 10.23 -8.17 -7.23
C VAL A 41 9.05 -9.06 -7.58
N ALA A 42 8.81 -9.36 -8.86
CA ALA A 42 7.70 -10.21 -9.28
C ALA A 42 7.76 -11.61 -8.65
N ILE A 43 8.95 -12.23 -8.60
CA ILE A 43 9.14 -13.54 -7.98
C ILE A 43 8.89 -13.48 -6.47
N ALA A 44 9.43 -12.46 -5.81
CA ALA A 44 9.26 -12.26 -4.37
C ALA A 44 7.78 -12.03 -4.03
N ALA A 45 7.11 -11.08 -4.69
CA ALA A 45 5.71 -10.75 -4.51
C ALA A 45 4.80 -11.96 -4.80
N PHE A 46 5.03 -12.69 -5.89
CA PHE A 46 4.26 -13.90 -6.20
C PHE A 46 4.36 -14.94 -5.08
N THR A 47 5.55 -15.11 -4.52
CA THR A 47 5.81 -16.09 -3.45
C THR A 47 5.19 -15.64 -2.12
N VAL A 48 5.47 -14.41 -1.67
CA VAL A 48 4.98 -13.87 -0.39
C VAL A 48 3.46 -13.72 -0.40
N HIS A 49 2.89 -13.20 -1.48
CA HIS A 49 1.43 -13.12 -1.61
C HIS A 49 0.80 -14.49 -1.75
N GLY A 50 1.48 -15.45 -2.41
CA GLY A 50 1.00 -16.83 -2.49
C GLY A 50 0.88 -17.47 -1.10
N ILE A 51 1.90 -17.29 -0.25
CA ILE A 51 1.88 -17.77 1.14
C ILE A 51 0.76 -17.07 1.93
N SER A 52 0.64 -15.75 1.82
CA SER A 52 -0.39 -14.96 2.50
C SER A 52 -1.80 -15.38 2.09
N VAL A 53 -2.01 -15.57 0.79
CA VAL A 53 -3.29 -16.04 0.23
C VAL A 53 -3.60 -17.45 0.69
N ALA A 54 -2.61 -18.34 0.73
CA ALA A 54 -2.82 -19.69 1.23
C ALA A 54 -3.27 -19.66 2.70
N ILE A 55 -2.56 -18.89 3.56
CA ILE A 55 -2.93 -18.71 4.97
C ILE A 55 -4.36 -18.18 5.09
N GLY A 56 -4.69 -17.11 4.36
CA GLY A 56 -6.03 -16.51 4.38
C GLY A 56 -7.11 -17.46 3.90
N HIS A 57 -6.88 -18.16 2.79
CA HIS A 57 -7.83 -19.12 2.25
C HIS A 57 -8.17 -20.23 3.24
N PHE A 58 -7.17 -20.79 3.92
CA PHE A 58 -7.39 -21.83 4.92
C PHE A 58 -8.01 -21.28 6.22
N LEU A 59 -7.70 -20.04 6.61
CA LEU A 59 -8.38 -19.35 7.71
C LEU A 59 -9.86 -19.12 7.41
N GLY A 60 -10.18 -18.63 6.21
CA GLY A 60 -11.56 -18.37 5.77
C GLY A 60 -12.41 -19.62 5.62
N ALA A 61 -11.79 -20.76 5.29
CA ALA A 61 -12.49 -22.05 5.23
C ALA A 61 -12.84 -22.62 6.63
N ALA A 62 -12.10 -22.23 7.67
CA ALA A 62 -12.27 -22.74 9.03
C ALA A 62 -13.08 -21.81 9.94
N VAL A 63 -13.17 -20.52 9.62
CA VAL A 63 -13.77 -19.48 10.48
C VAL A 63 -15.06 -18.93 9.85
N PRO A 64 -16.18 -18.83 10.60
CA PRO A 64 -17.42 -18.26 10.08
C PRO A 64 -17.23 -16.81 9.57
N ALA A 65 -17.92 -16.46 8.48
CA ALA A 65 -17.72 -15.20 7.74
C ALA A 65 -17.91 -13.92 8.58
N ARG A 66 -18.83 -13.89 9.54
CA ARG A 66 -19.08 -12.70 10.38
C ARG A 66 -17.93 -12.37 11.35
N PRO A 67 -17.44 -13.33 12.16
CA PRO A 67 -16.22 -13.14 12.96
C PRO A 67 -15.02 -12.71 12.13
N LEU A 68 -14.87 -13.31 10.94
CA LEU A 68 -13.77 -13.01 10.04
C LEU A 68 -13.85 -11.58 9.52
N ALA A 69 -15.00 -11.16 8.97
CA ALA A 69 -15.23 -9.77 8.57
C ALA A 69 -15.03 -8.77 9.72
N CYS A 70 -15.46 -9.11 10.93
CA CYS A 70 -15.18 -8.31 12.13
C CYS A 70 -13.67 -8.18 12.39
N ALA A 71 -12.93 -9.29 12.39
CA ALA A 71 -11.50 -9.30 12.65
C ALA A 71 -10.73 -8.51 11.58
N SER A 72 -11.10 -8.71 10.32
CA SER A 72 -10.60 -7.98 9.15
C SER A 72 -10.84 -6.48 9.29
N ALA A 73 -12.08 -6.07 9.61
CA ALA A 73 -12.44 -4.67 9.78
C ALA A 73 -11.63 -4.00 10.90
N ILE A 74 -11.48 -4.70 12.05
CA ILE A 74 -10.67 -4.23 13.17
C ILE A 74 -9.21 -4.06 12.75
N ALA A 75 -8.64 -5.04 12.04
CA ALA A 75 -7.27 -4.96 11.56
C ALA A 75 -7.05 -3.74 10.64
N PHE A 76 -7.92 -3.54 9.65
CA PHE A 76 -7.86 -2.38 8.75
C PHE A 76 -7.98 -1.04 9.49
N LEU A 77 -8.85 -0.93 10.51
CA LEU A 77 -8.97 0.28 11.32
C LEU A 77 -7.73 0.53 12.19
N ILE A 78 -7.13 -0.52 12.75
CA ILE A 78 -5.85 -0.43 13.48
C ILE A 78 -4.75 0.07 12.53
N PHE A 79 -4.67 -0.47 11.31
CA PHE A 79 -3.68 -0.03 10.31
C PHE A 79 -3.90 1.41 9.87
N ALA A 80 -5.14 1.86 9.72
CA ALA A 80 -5.45 3.25 9.44
C ALA A 80 -4.90 4.19 10.52
N GLY A 81 -5.13 3.84 11.80
CA GLY A 81 -4.64 4.62 12.93
C GLY A 81 -3.11 4.59 13.05
N TRP A 82 -2.50 3.42 12.88
CA TRP A 82 -1.05 3.27 12.97
C TRP A 82 -0.33 4.01 11.84
N ALA A 83 -0.79 3.87 10.59
CA ALA A 83 -0.25 4.60 9.45
C ALA A 83 -0.42 6.13 9.59
N TRP A 84 -1.52 6.59 10.20
CA TRP A 84 -1.72 8.01 10.53
C TRP A 84 -0.72 8.51 11.58
N CYS A 85 -0.47 7.71 12.62
CA CYS A 85 0.45 8.05 13.70
C CYS A 85 1.90 8.11 13.18
N GLU A 86 2.30 7.16 12.36
CA GLU A 86 3.63 7.12 11.74
C GLU A 86 3.85 8.31 10.79
N SER A 87 2.80 8.76 10.08
CA SER A 87 2.85 10.02 9.32
C SER A 87 3.14 11.25 10.19
N ALA A 88 2.82 11.22 11.49
CA ALA A 88 3.02 12.32 12.42
C ALA A 88 4.36 12.24 13.16
N ALA A 89 4.90 11.03 13.34
CA ALA A 89 6.12 10.76 14.11
C ALA A 89 7.42 10.92 13.31
N GLY A 90 7.34 11.37 12.05
CA GLY A 90 8.41 11.29 11.05
C GLY A 90 9.84 11.37 11.57
N ASP A 91 10.54 10.25 11.44
CA ASP A 91 11.99 10.05 11.34
C ASP A 91 12.16 8.59 10.83
N GLY A 92 13.03 8.26 9.88
CA GLY A 92 14.46 8.51 9.88
C GLY A 92 15.18 7.26 10.42
N GLU A 93 15.31 6.19 9.62
CA GLU A 93 16.14 5.05 10.04
C GLU A 93 16.99 4.44 8.91
N ASN A 94 18.20 4.07 9.32
CA ASN A 94 19.41 3.86 8.54
C ASN A 94 19.45 2.49 7.84
N ALA A 95 19.80 2.49 6.56
CA ALA A 95 20.09 1.26 5.81
C ALA A 95 21.53 0.78 6.08
N SER A 96 21.65 -0.33 6.79
CA SER A 96 22.90 -1.05 7.00
C SER A 96 23.47 -1.61 5.70
N THR A 97 24.74 -1.31 5.44
CA THR A 97 25.56 -1.81 4.34
C THR A 97 26.00 -3.26 4.60
N ALA A 98 25.61 -4.22 3.75
CA ALA A 98 26.22 -5.55 3.74
C ALA A 98 26.37 -6.11 2.31
N SER A 99 27.65 -6.25 1.93
CA SER A 99 28.34 -7.13 0.97
C SER A 99 27.68 -7.59 -0.35
N GLU A 100 28.44 -7.44 -1.44
CA GLU A 100 28.11 -7.88 -2.80
C GLU A 100 27.93 -9.40 -2.96
N PRO A 101 26.74 -9.89 -3.34
CA PRO A 101 26.56 -11.25 -3.80
C PRO A 101 26.64 -11.30 -5.33
N ARG A 102 27.24 -12.36 -5.88
CA ARG A 102 27.40 -12.61 -7.33
C ARG A 102 26.07 -12.78 -8.10
N PHE A 103 24.93 -12.75 -7.42
CA PHE A 103 23.59 -12.95 -8.01
C PHE A 103 22.63 -11.82 -7.62
N ALA A 104 22.63 -10.75 -8.41
CA ALA A 104 21.78 -9.56 -8.24
C ALA A 104 20.29 -9.89 -8.02
N LEU A 105 19.75 -10.89 -8.74
CA LEU A 105 18.35 -11.31 -8.62
C LEU A 105 18.04 -11.88 -7.24
N LEU A 106 18.92 -12.71 -6.68
CA LEU A 106 18.70 -13.33 -5.37
C LEU A 106 18.77 -12.32 -4.23
N THR A 107 19.61 -11.28 -4.38
CA THR A 107 19.65 -10.15 -3.45
C THR A 107 18.33 -9.39 -3.47
N VAL A 108 17.83 -9.02 -4.67
CA VAL A 108 16.55 -8.31 -4.81
C VAL A 108 15.40 -9.14 -4.26
N VAL A 109 15.31 -10.42 -4.63
CA VAL A 109 14.24 -11.33 -4.16
C VAL A 109 14.25 -11.43 -2.64
N SER A 110 15.41 -11.72 -2.03
CA SER A 110 15.50 -11.92 -0.58
C SER A 110 15.19 -10.64 0.21
N SER A 111 15.78 -9.51 -0.20
CA SER A 111 15.57 -8.24 0.50
C SER A 111 14.13 -7.73 0.35
N PHE A 112 13.54 -7.86 -0.84
CA PHE A 112 12.15 -7.50 -1.07
C PHE A 112 11.18 -8.42 -0.34
N ALA A 113 11.40 -9.74 -0.39
CA ALA A 113 10.55 -10.69 0.32
C ALA A 113 10.58 -10.47 1.84
N LEU A 114 11.75 -10.14 2.41
CA LEU A 114 11.87 -9.81 3.84
C LEU A 114 11.13 -8.51 4.20
N ALA A 115 11.19 -7.50 3.32
CA ALA A 115 10.45 -6.26 3.50
C ALA A 115 8.93 -6.52 3.45
N GLU A 116 8.46 -7.24 2.44
CA GLU A 116 7.04 -7.57 2.25
C GLU A 116 6.47 -8.42 3.38
N LEU A 117 7.20 -9.44 3.84
CA LEU A 117 6.74 -10.32 4.92
C LEU A 117 6.48 -9.59 6.23
N SER A 118 7.13 -8.45 6.44
CA SER A 118 6.96 -7.61 7.63
C SER A 118 5.99 -6.45 7.43
N ASP A 119 5.46 -6.24 6.22
CA ASP A 119 4.63 -5.09 5.91
C ASP A 119 3.12 -5.35 6.03
N LYS A 120 2.37 -4.25 6.16
CA LYS A 120 0.92 -4.17 6.30
C LYS A 120 0.19 -4.83 5.13
N THR A 121 0.78 -4.80 3.93
CA THR A 121 0.25 -5.43 2.71
C THR A 121 0.07 -6.95 2.86
N THR A 122 0.97 -7.63 3.58
CA THR A 122 0.88 -9.07 3.86
C THR A 122 -0.35 -9.41 4.69
N LEU A 123 -0.60 -8.69 5.79
CA LEU A 123 -1.79 -8.92 6.64
C LEU A 123 -3.09 -8.56 5.93
N ALA A 124 -3.08 -7.50 5.12
CA ALA A 124 -4.22 -7.16 4.29
C ALA A 124 -4.50 -8.23 3.22
N THR A 125 -3.46 -8.81 2.63
CA THR A 125 -3.59 -9.89 1.64
C THR A 125 -4.15 -11.17 2.26
N VAL A 126 -3.68 -11.56 3.46
CA VAL A 126 -4.25 -12.67 4.23
C VAL A 126 -5.74 -12.44 4.46
N THR A 127 -6.08 -11.24 4.92
CA THR A 127 -7.45 -10.83 5.21
C THR A 127 -8.33 -10.93 3.96
N LEU A 128 -7.90 -10.32 2.86
CA LEU A 128 -8.65 -10.30 1.61
C LEU A 128 -8.85 -11.71 1.05
N ALA A 129 -7.85 -12.58 1.15
CA ALA A 129 -7.91 -13.97 0.71
C ALA A 129 -8.83 -14.86 1.57
N SER A 130 -9.16 -14.42 2.79
CA SER A 130 -10.07 -15.14 3.68
C SER A 130 -11.53 -14.91 3.29
N ASP A 131 -11.87 -13.69 2.85
CA ASP A 131 -13.25 -13.30 2.52
C ASP A 131 -13.56 -13.34 1.01
N HIS A 132 -12.53 -13.32 0.15
CA HIS A 132 -12.69 -13.25 -1.29
C HIS A 132 -12.08 -14.46 -2.02
N ASN A 133 -12.29 -14.53 -3.33
CA ASN A 133 -11.74 -15.59 -4.15
C ASN A 133 -10.19 -15.56 -4.15
N TRP A 134 -9.58 -16.60 -3.58
CA TRP A 134 -8.13 -16.72 -3.39
C TRP A 134 -7.31 -16.49 -4.69
N ALA A 135 -7.73 -17.07 -5.82
CA ALA A 135 -7.03 -16.92 -7.10
C ALA A 135 -7.10 -15.48 -7.63
N GLY A 136 -8.25 -14.83 -7.45
CA GLY A 136 -8.42 -13.41 -7.77
C GLY A 136 -7.54 -12.52 -6.89
N VAL A 137 -7.50 -12.78 -5.58
CA VAL A 137 -6.66 -12.02 -4.65
C VAL A 137 -5.19 -12.17 -5.04
N TRP A 138 -4.70 -13.40 -5.21
CA TRP A 138 -3.30 -13.67 -5.53
C TRP A 138 -2.83 -12.99 -6.82
N LEU A 139 -3.59 -13.15 -7.91
CA LEU A 139 -3.22 -12.52 -9.19
C LEU A 139 -3.32 -10.99 -9.09
N GLY A 140 -4.35 -10.47 -8.44
CA GLY A 140 -4.51 -9.03 -8.31
C GLY A 140 -3.42 -8.38 -7.44
N THR A 141 -3.07 -8.97 -6.29
CA THR A 141 -2.01 -8.43 -5.41
C THR A 141 -0.64 -8.51 -6.08
N THR A 142 -0.30 -9.60 -6.76
CA THR A 142 0.97 -9.71 -7.49
C THR A 142 1.05 -8.71 -8.65
N VAL A 143 -0.02 -8.56 -9.45
CA VAL A 143 -0.02 -7.57 -10.55
C VAL A 143 0.01 -6.14 -10.00
N GLY A 144 -0.72 -5.85 -8.93
CA GLY A 144 -0.70 -4.55 -8.25
C GLY A 144 0.69 -4.18 -7.79
N MET A 145 1.41 -5.12 -7.17
CA MET A 145 2.79 -4.95 -6.72
C MET A 145 3.74 -4.64 -7.89
N ILE A 146 3.72 -5.47 -8.94
CA ILE A 146 4.57 -5.29 -10.12
C ILE A 146 4.31 -3.94 -10.79
N LEU A 147 3.04 -3.50 -10.86
CA LEU A 147 2.69 -2.20 -11.42
C LEU A 147 3.18 -1.04 -10.55
N ALA A 148 3.06 -1.15 -9.22
CA ALA A 148 3.49 -0.13 -8.29
C ALA A 148 5.01 0.04 -8.31
N ASP A 149 5.76 -1.06 -8.23
CA ASP A 149 7.22 -1.07 -8.33
C ASP A 149 7.70 -0.69 -9.73
N GLY A 150 7.01 -1.11 -10.79
CA GLY A 150 7.31 -0.69 -12.15
C GLY A 150 7.17 0.82 -12.32
N LEU A 151 6.13 1.41 -11.74
CA LEU A 151 5.94 2.86 -11.68
C LEU A 151 7.04 3.54 -10.85
N ALA A 152 7.41 2.97 -9.70
CA ALA A 152 8.47 3.49 -8.85
C ALA A 152 9.85 3.47 -9.55
N ILE A 153 10.19 2.38 -10.25
CA ILE A 153 11.42 2.29 -11.06
C ILE A 153 11.39 3.30 -12.22
N GLY A 154 10.25 3.42 -12.91
CA GLY A 154 10.06 4.40 -13.97
C GLY A 154 10.23 5.83 -13.46
N ALA A 155 9.53 6.18 -12.38
CA ALA A 155 9.66 7.46 -11.70
C ALA A 155 11.11 7.68 -11.22
N GLY A 156 11.74 6.73 -10.53
CA GLY A 156 13.11 6.85 -10.04
C GLY A 156 14.16 7.06 -11.14
N ARG A 157 13.88 6.61 -12.37
CA ARG A 157 14.73 6.85 -13.55
C ARG A 157 14.49 8.20 -14.21
N LEU A 158 13.23 8.65 -14.27
CA LEU A 158 12.88 9.94 -14.86
C LEU A 158 13.07 11.12 -13.88
N LEU A 159 13.10 10.84 -12.59
CA LEU A 159 12.79 11.81 -11.57
C LEU A 159 13.81 11.77 -10.44
N HIS A 160 14.61 12.82 -10.36
CA HIS A 160 15.38 13.19 -9.17
C HIS A 160 14.45 13.78 -8.07
N GLN A 161 13.20 13.29 -7.92
CA GLN A 161 12.22 13.86 -6.97
C GLN A 161 11.96 12.94 -5.78
N ARG A 162 12.01 13.55 -4.60
CA ARG A 162 11.68 12.96 -3.31
C ARG A 162 10.18 13.11 -3.10
N VAL A 163 9.41 12.04 -3.30
CA VAL A 163 8.01 12.03 -2.85
C VAL A 163 8.02 12.10 -1.32
N PRO A 164 7.31 13.05 -0.68
CA PRO A 164 7.35 13.16 0.77
C PRO A 164 6.64 11.95 1.40
N GLU A 165 7.32 11.19 2.26
CA GLU A 165 6.75 10.04 3.00
C GLU A 165 5.41 10.37 3.68
N ARG A 166 5.24 11.62 4.11
CA ARG A 166 3.97 12.12 4.70
C ARG A 166 2.78 12.02 3.76
N VAL A 167 2.95 12.31 2.46
CA VAL A 167 1.85 12.22 1.49
C VAL A 167 1.42 10.78 1.34
N LEU A 168 2.39 9.90 1.37
CA LEU A 168 2.21 8.49 1.18
C LEU A 168 1.48 7.81 2.34
N HIS A 169 1.96 8.05 3.56
CA HIS A 169 1.34 7.52 4.76
C HIS A 169 -0.09 8.04 4.92
N ALA A 170 -0.34 9.30 4.52
CA ALA A 170 -1.68 9.87 4.49
C ALA A 170 -2.61 9.15 3.50
N VAL A 171 -2.13 8.78 2.31
CA VAL A 171 -2.91 8.04 1.32
C VAL A 171 -3.18 6.60 1.78
N ALA A 172 -2.16 5.90 2.29
CA ALA A 172 -2.31 4.55 2.83
C ALA A 172 -3.30 4.52 4.01
N SER A 173 -3.17 5.45 4.96
CA SER A 173 -4.08 5.59 6.10
C SER A 173 -5.53 5.83 5.64
N LEU A 174 -5.74 6.71 4.64
CA LEU A 174 -7.07 6.96 4.09
C LEU A 174 -7.69 5.71 3.47
N LEU A 175 -6.91 4.92 2.74
CA LEU A 175 -7.40 3.67 2.15
C LEU A 175 -7.73 2.61 3.21
N PHE A 176 -6.85 2.41 4.19
CA PHE A 176 -7.12 1.48 5.28
C PHE A 176 -8.40 1.87 6.03
N LEU A 177 -8.64 3.16 6.21
CA LEU A 177 -9.84 3.68 6.85
C LEU A 177 -11.09 3.37 6.00
N LEU A 178 -11.04 3.61 4.69
CA LEU A 178 -12.15 3.35 3.78
C LEU A 178 -12.50 1.85 3.71
N PHE A 179 -11.51 0.98 3.57
CA PHE A 179 -11.71 -0.47 3.55
C PHE A 179 -12.19 -1.00 4.90
N GLY A 180 -11.61 -0.52 6.02
CA GLY A 180 -12.03 -0.92 7.36
C GLY A 180 -13.47 -0.52 7.67
N LEU A 181 -13.89 0.70 7.30
CA LEU A 181 -15.27 1.16 7.46
C LEU A 181 -16.24 0.39 6.57
N TRP A 182 -15.87 0.13 5.31
CA TRP A 182 -16.71 -0.65 4.41
C TRP A 182 -16.95 -2.05 4.97
N LEU A 183 -15.88 -2.76 5.31
CA LEU A 183 -15.93 -4.14 5.81
C LEU A 183 -16.67 -4.24 7.15
N LEU A 184 -16.57 -3.21 7.99
CA LEU A 184 -17.32 -3.13 9.24
C LEU A 184 -18.83 -2.98 9.00
N PHE A 185 -19.23 -2.03 8.16
CA PHE A 185 -20.65 -1.71 8.01
C PHE A 185 -21.39 -2.62 7.03
N ASP A 186 -20.74 -3.07 5.96
CA ASP A 186 -21.36 -3.95 4.96
C ASP A 186 -21.29 -5.41 5.39
N ASP A 187 -20.08 -5.96 5.56
CA ASP A 187 -19.88 -7.39 5.76
C ASP A 187 -20.06 -7.84 7.21
N ALA A 188 -19.58 -7.06 8.19
CA ALA A 188 -19.69 -7.42 9.60
C ALA A 188 -21.07 -7.11 10.19
N LEU A 189 -21.64 -5.93 9.90
CA LEU A 189 -22.91 -5.46 10.46
C LEU A 189 -24.13 -5.62 9.53
N GLY A 190 -23.93 -5.76 8.20
CA GLY A 190 -25.03 -5.93 7.24
C GLY A 190 -25.77 -4.63 6.86
N PHE A 191 -25.24 -3.47 7.22
CA PHE A 191 -25.82 -2.15 6.97
C PHE A 191 -25.21 -1.46 5.75
N ARG A 192 -25.45 -2.02 4.56
CA ARG A 192 -24.88 -1.53 3.28
C ARG A 192 -25.12 -0.04 3.01
N SER A 193 -26.30 0.48 3.37
CA SER A 193 -26.62 1.91 3.19
C SER A 193 -25.73 2.81 4.07
N VAL A 194 -25.42 2.36 5.28
CA VAL A 194 -24.51 3.04 6.21
C VAL A 194 -23.08 2.96 5.71
N ALA A 195 -22.64 1.80 5.18
CA ALA A 195 -21.32 1.64 4.56
C ALA A 195 -21.12 2.68 3.44
N ILE A 196 -22.05 2.76 2.49
CA ILE A 196 -21.96 3.72 1.37
C ILE A 196 -21.92 5.16 1.88
N ALA A 197 -22.80 5.53 2.83
CA ALA A 197 -22.87 6.88 3.37
C ALA A 197 -21.57 7.28 4.07
N VAL A 198 -21.01 6.39 4.89
CA VAL A 198 -19.79 6.66 5.67
C VAL A 198 -18.56 6.73 4.77
N THR A 199 -18.40 5.79 3.83
CA THR A 199 -17.29 5.79 2.87
C THR A 199 -17.35 7.05 1.98
N ALA A 200 -18.53 7.44 1.51
CA ALA A 200 -18.71 8.66 0.73
C ALA A 200 -18.36 9.93 1.55
N ALA A 201 -18.79 10.00 2.81
CA ALA A 201 -18.46 11.11 3.69
C ALA A 201 -16.95 11.26 3.92
N VAL A 202 -16.24 10.15 4.14
CA VAL A 202 -14.77 10.14 4.32
C VAL A 202 -14.05 10.60 3.05
N VAL A 203 -14.47 10.12 1.87
CA VAL A 203 -13.90 10.54 0.58
C VAL A 203 -14.11 12.05 0.36
N LEU A 204 -15.32 12.56 0.63
CA LEU A 204 -15.63 13.98 0.50
C LEU A 204 -14.79 14.84 1.47
N ALA A 205 -14.65 14.41 2.72
CA ALA A 205 -13.83 15.11 3.71
C ALA A 205 -12.35 15.14 3.30
N ALA A 206 -11.81 14.02 2.80
CA ALA A 206 -10.45 13.96 2.30
C ALA A 206 -10.22 14.89 1.08
N ALA A 207 -11.16 14.90 0.13
CA ALA A 207 -11.11 15.79 -1.03
C ALA A 207 -11.18 17.27 -0.62
N ALA A 208 -12.01 17.62 0.36
CA ALA A 208 -12.08 18.96 0.93
C ALA A 208 -10.75 19.36 1.61
N ALA A 209 -10.16 18.46 2.40
CA ALA A 209 -8.88 18.73 3.07
C ALA A 209 -7.73 18.96 2.08
N VAL A 210 -7.68 18.18 0.99
CA VAL A 210 -6.68 18.33 -0.08
C VAL A 210 -6.87 19.66 -0.82
N SER A 211 -8.11 20.00 -1.20
CA SER A 211 -8.40 21.26 -1.91
C SER A 211 -8.07 22.50 -1.06
N VAL A 212 -8.34 22.47 0.25
CA VAL A 212 -7.93 23.54 1.19
C VAL A 212 -6.41 23.65 1.29
N ARG A 213 -5.68 22.52 1.43
CA ARG A 213 -4.21 22.52 1.49
C ARG A 213 -3.58 23.05 0.19
N MET A 214 -4.15 22.72 -0.97
CA MET A 214 -3.71 23.25 -2.27
C MET A 214 -4.00 24.76 -2.40
N ALA A 215 -5.14 25.23 -1.91
CA ALA A 215 -5.46 26.66 -1.89
C ALA A 215 -4.47 27.44 -0.99
N GLN A 216 -4.18 26.94 0.21
CA GLN A 216 -3.25 27.56 1.16
C GLN A 216 -1.81 27.60 0.63
N THR A 217 -1.33 26.53 -0.01
CA THR A 217 0.01 26.50 -0.60
C THR A 217 0.15 27.46 -1.79
N ARG A 218 -0.89 27.58 -2.63
CA ARG A 218 -0.93 28.61 -3.70
C ARG A 218 -0.92 30.02 -3.13
N GLN A 219 -1.65 30.28 -2.06
CA GLN A 219 -1.74 31.61 -1.44
C GLN A 219 -0.43 32.02 -0.77
N ARG A 220 0.26 31.08 -0.09
CA ARG A 220 1.61 31.30 0.47
C ARG A 220 2.64 31.61 -0.61
N ARG A 221 2.63 30.89 -1.75
CA ARG A 221 3.53 31.18 -2.88
C ARG A 221 3.28 32.57 -3.50
N ARG A 222 2.01 33.00 -3.60
CA ARG A 222 1.68 34.35 -4.09
C ARG A 222 2.16 35.44 -3.12
N ALA A 223 2.00 35.22 -1.81
CA ALA A 223 2.49 36.17 -0.79
C ALA A 223 4.01 36.30 -0.79
N SER A 224 4.77 35.20 -0.97
CA SER A 224 6.24 35.25 -1.02
C SER A 224 6.77 35.98 -2.27
N VAL A 225 6.11 35.84 -3.43
CA VAL A 225 6.52 36.53 -4.66
C VAL A 225 6.27 38.05 -4.59
N ALA A 226 5.21 38.46 -3.89
CA ALA A 226 4.92 39.89 -3.67
C ALA A 226 5.93 40.60 -2.77
N ILE A 227 6.64 39.87 -1.88
CA ILE A 227 7.60 40.44 -0.93
C ILE A 227 9.00 40.60 -1.56
N THR A 228 9.39 39.74 -2.51
CA THR A 228 10.70 39.80 -3.19
C THR A 228 10.74 40.70 -4.43
N GLY A 229 9.61 41.30 -4.80
CA GLY A 229 9.47 42.13 -6.01
C GLY A 229 9.52 43.65 -5.77
N ASN A 230 9.89 44.09 -4.56
CA ASN A 230 9.95 45.48 -4.13
C ASN A 230 11.28 45.78 -3.44
#